data_AF-T1A7V1-F1
#
_entry.id   AF-T1A7V1-F1
#
_cell.length_a   1.000
_cell.length_b   1.000
_cell.length_c   1.000
_cell.angle_alpha   90.00
_cell.angle_beta   90.00
_cell.angle_gamma   90.00
#
_symmetry.space_group_name_H-M   'P 1'
#
loop_
_entity.id
_entity.type
_entity.pdbx_description
1 polymer ?
#
loop_
_entity_poly.entity_id
_entity_poly.type
_entity_poly.pdbx_seq_one_letter_code
_entity_poly.pdbx_strand_id
1 'polypeptide(L)'
;YARGDLSASHASMRAVGYRQLWAHLAGECTLAEAIEQGIAATRQLAKRQLTWMRTERWAEWLDPARQALSWNRDVRRRLAELQL
;
A
#
# COMPACT_ATOMS: atom_id res chain seq x y z
N TYR A 1 -9.58 -21.06 14.69
CA TYR A 1 -10.29 -19.76 14.73
C TYR A 1 -11.03 -19.62 13.41
N ALA A 2 -12.33 -19.94 13.35
CA ALA A 2 -13.05 -20.03 12.07
C ALA A 2 -14.22 -19.04 12.07
N ARG A 3 -13.97 -17.84 11.54
CA ARG A 3 -15.03 -16.96 11.03
C ARG A 3 -15.49 -17.55 9.70
N GLY A 4 -16.54 -18.38 9.74
CA GLY A 4 -17.05 -19.11 8.56
C GLY A 4 -17.63 -18.23 7.46
N ASP A 5 -17.79 -16.93 7.72
CA ASP A 5 -18.20 -15.89 6.79
C ASP A 5 -17.04 -15.31 5.96
N LEU A 6 -15.79 -15.56 6.34
CA LEU A 6 -14.61 -15.04 5.63
C LEU A 6 -13.90 -16.15 4.85
N SER A 7 -13.61 -15.84 3.58
CA SER A 7 -12.87 -16.73 2.69
C SER A 7 -11.85 -15.95 1.86
N ALA A 8 -10.81 -16.64 1.38
CA ALA A 8 -9.73 -16.05 0.59
C ALA A 8 -10.19 -15.33 -0.70
N SER A 9 -11.42 -15.57 -1.18
CA SER A 9 -11.98 -14.91 -2.37
C SER A 9 -12.45 -13.47 -2.11
N HIS A 10 -12.71 -13.11 -0.86
CA HIS A 10 -13.16 -11.77 -0.49
C HIS A 10 -12.14 -10.70 -0.84
N ALA A 11 -12.60 -9.52 -1.27
CA ALA A 11 -11.73 -8.41 -1.66
C ALA A 11 -10.79 -7.98 -0.53
N SER A 12 -11.29 -7.96 0.71
CA SER A 12 -10.49 -7.70 1.93
C SER A 12 -9.34 -8.69 2.09
N MET A 13 -9.56 -9.97 1.79
CA MET A 13 -8.55 -11.03 1.87
C MET A 13 -7.52 -10.99 0.73
N ARG A 14 -7.79 -10.20 -0.32
CA ARG A 14 -6.86 -9.96 -1.42
C ARG A 14 -5.94 -8.77 -1.19
N ALA A 15 -6.07 -8.07 -0.05
CA ALA A 15 -5.13 -7.06 0.36
C ALA A 15 -3.71 -7.65 0.47
N VAL A 16 -2.70 -6.83 0.19
CA VAL A 16 -1.30 -7.23 0.29
C VAL A 16 -0.99 -7.67 1.73
N GLY A 17 -0.30 -8.80 1.90
CA GLY A 17 0.03 -9.41 3.19
C GLY A 17 -1.05 -10.38 3.70
N TYR A 18 -2.33 -10.07 3.52
CA TYR A 18 -3.43 -10.92 4.02
C TYR A 18 -3.48 -12.27 3.32
N ARG A 19 -3.30 -12.29 1.99
CA ARG A 19 -3.28 -13.55 1.23
C ARG A 19 -2.11 -14.44 1.63
N GLN A 20 -0.94 -13.87 1.86
CA GLN A 20 0.26 -14.64 2.23
C GLN A 20 0.13 -15.25 3.62
N LEU A 21 -0.36 -14.45 4.58
CA LEU A 21 -0.63 -14.97 5.93
C LEU A 21 -1.75 -16.01 5.95
N TRP A 22 -2.77 -15.85 5.11
CA TRP A 22 -3.82 -16.86 4.97
C TRP A 22 -3.27 -18.19 4.45
N ALA A 23 -2.40 -18.18 3.44
CA ALA A 23 -1.75 -19.39 2.94
C ALA A 23 -0.94 -20.11 4.04
N HIS A 24 -0.23 -19.33 4.88
CA HIS A 24 0.46 -19.90 6.05
C HIS A 24 -0.52 -20.53 7.05
N LEU A 25 -1.62 -19.84 7.37
CA LEU A 25 -2.65 -20.36 8.28
C LEU A 25 -3.38 -21.59 7.72
N ALA A 26 -3.44 -21.73 6.40
CA ALA A 26 -3.96 -22.91 5.70
C ALA A 26 -2.95 -24.07 5.62
N GLY A 27 -1.71 -23.87 6.07
CA GLY A 27 -0.64 -24.88 6.01
C GLY A 27 -0.01 -25.03 4.62
N GLU A 28 -0.24 -24.09 3.70
CA GLU A 28 0.25 -24.13 2.32
C GLU A 28 1.72 -23.64 2.22
N CYS A 29 2.19 -22.87 3.19
CA CYS A 29 3.58 -22.41 3.27
C CYS A 29 4.04 -22.16 4.72
N THR A 30 5.34 -22.04 4.91
CA THR A 30 5.94 -21.61 6.17
C THR A 30 5.70 -20.12 6.42
N LEU A 31 5.79 -19.69 7.69
CA LEU A 31 5.67 -18.29 8.03
C LEU A 31 6.76 -17.43 7.37
N ALA A 32 7.98 -17.97 7.24
CA ALA A 32 9.10 -17.29 6.60
C ALA A 32 8.81 -17.01 5.12
N GLU A 33 8.31 -18.01 4.39
CA GLU A 33 7.92 -17.87 2.98
C GLU A 33 6.77 -16.86 2.83
N ALA A 34 5.76 -16.92 3.71
CA ALA A 34 4.65 -15.96 3.70
C ALA A 34 5.13 -14.51 3.91
N ILE A 35 6.08 -14.29 4.83
CA ILE A 35 6.67 -12.96 5.07
C ILE A 35 7.43 -12.48 3.83
N GLU A 36 8.28 -13.33 3.24
CA GLU A 36 9.05 -12.97 2.05
C GLU A 36 8.12 -12.60 0.88
N GLN A 37 7.12 -13.43 0.62
CA GLN A 37 6.10 -13.16 -0.40
C GLN A 37 5.31 -11.89 -0.10
N GLY A 38 5.02 -11.59 1.16
CA GLY A 38 4.31 -10.39 1.60
C GLY A 38 5.12 -9.11 1.34
N ILE A 39 6.44 -9.16 1.60
CA ILE A 39 7.38 -8.08 1.29
C ILE A 39 7.45 -7.87 -0.23
N ALA A 40 7.58 -8.95 -1.01
CA ALA A 40 7.61 -8.87 -2.46
C ALA A 40 6.32 -8.26 -3.04
N ALA A 41 5.15 -8.70 -2.55
CA ALA A 41 3.85 -8.16 -2.95
C ALA A 41 3.71 -6.66 -2.62
N THR A 42 4.21 -6.23 -1.46
CA THR A 42 4.23 -4.80 -1.07
C THR A 42 5.11 -3.97 -2.01
N ARG A 43 6.31 -4.46 -2.36
CA ARG A 43 7.18 -3.79 -3.33
C ARG A 43 6.53 -3.67 -4.71
N GLN A 44 5.85 -4.72 -5.16
CA GLN A 44 5.12 -4.70 -6.43
C GLN A 44 3.95 -3.71 -6.42
N LEU A 45 3.21 -3.62 -5.31
CA LEU A 45 2.15 -2.63 -5.15
C LEU A 45 2.73 -1.21 -5.21
N ALA A 46 3.78 -0.92 -4.44
CA ALA A 46 4.45 0.37 -4.46
C ALA A 46 4.98 0.73 -5.85
N LYS A 47 5.59 -0.23 -6.56
CA LYS A 47 6.05 -0.04 -7.94
C LYS A 47 4.88 0.35 -8.86
N ARG A 48 3.74 -0.35 -8.78
CA ARG A 48 2.55 -0.01 -9.56
C ARG A 48 2.04 1.39 -9.22
N GLN A 49 1.93 1.74 -7.93
CA GLN A 49 1.52 3.08 -7.51
C GLN A 49 2.44 4.15 -8.11
N LEU A 50 3.77 3.96 -8.05
CA LEU A 50 4.74 4.87 -8.65
C LEU A 50 4.60 4.96 -10.18
N THR A 51 4.36 3.84 -10.86
CA THR A 51 4.10 3.84 -12.31
C THR A 51 2.86 4.68 -12.67
N TRP A 52 1.76 4.52 -11.92
CA TRP A 52 0.55 5.32 -12.10
C TRP A 52 0.79 6.81 -11.81
N MET A 53 1.48 7.13 -10.71
CA MET A 53 1.78 8.53 -10.36
C MET A 53 2.70 9.21 -11.38
N ARG A 54 3.60 8.46 -12.03
CA ARG A 54 4.48 9.01 -13.10
C ARG A 54 3.71 9.47 -14.34
N THR A 55 2.52 8.92 -14.59
CA THR A 55 1.69 9.34 -15.73
C THR A 55 0.81 10.56 -15.41
N GLU A 56 0.77 10.98 -14.14
CA GLU A 56 -0.08 12.08 -13.70
C GLU A 56 0.56 13.44 -14.05
N ARG A 57 -0.06 14.16 -15.00
CA ARG A 57 0.51 15.39 -15.58
C ARG A 57 0.44 16.61 -14.66
N TRP A 58 -0.47 16.59 -13.69
CA TRP A 58 -0.71 17.70 -12.77
C TRP A 58 -0.25 17.40 -11.34
N ALA A 59 0.46 16.30 -11.13
CA ALA A 59 0.95 15.93 -9.80
C ALA A 59 2.21 16.72 -9.43
N GLU A 60 2.23 17.23 -8.20
CA GLU A 60 3.42 17.75 -7.57
C GLU A 60 4.05 16.66 -6.67
N TRP A 61 5.34 16.38 -6.87
CA TRP A 61 6.04 15.35 -6.12
C TRP A 61 6.58 15.91 -4.80
N LEU A 62 6.17 15.31 -3.69
CA LEU A 62 6.69 15.62 -2.36
C LEU A 62 7.75 14.60 -1.96
N ASP A 63 8.92 15.08 -1.53
CA ASP A 63 10.00 14.25 -1.00
C ASP A 63 9.95 14.23 0.54
N PRO A 64 9.54 13.11 1.16
CA PRO A 64 9.42 13.01 2.61
C PRO A 64 10.76 12.99 3.35
N ALA A 65 11.88 12.74 2.67
CA ALA A 65 13.20 12.76 3.27
C ALA A 65 13.85 14.16 3.23
N ARG A 66 13.49 15.00 2.26
CA ARG A 66 14.02 16.37 2.13
C ARG A 66 13.21 17.41 2.88
N GLN A 67 11.91 17.18 3.05
CA GLN A 67 11.01 18.10 3.72
C GLN A 67 10.60 17.45 5.03
N ALA A 68 10.78 18.13 6.16
CA ALA A 68 10.10 17.76 7.40
C ALA A 68 8.59 18.03 7.19
N LEU A 69 7.94 17.15 6.42
CA LEU A 69 6.61 17.36 5.87
C LEU A 69 5.61 17.47 7.01
N SER A 70 4.89 18.58 7.02
CA SER A 70 3.63 18.68 7.73
C SER A 70 2.55 18.71 6.68
N TRP A 71 2.01 17.53 6.34
CA TRP A 71 0.95 17.36 5.32
C TRP A 71 -0.14 18.44 5.41
N ASN A 72 -0.58 18.78 6.62
CA ASN A 72 -1.57 19.85 6.82
C ASN A 72 -1.04 21.25 6.47
N ARG A 73 0.19 21.60 6.83
CA ARG A 73 0.78 22.91 6.56
C ARG A 73 1.12 23.08 5.08
N ASP A 74 1.76 22.08 4.49
CA ASP A 74 2.28 22.15 3.12
C ASP A 74 1.13 22.13 2.10
N VAL A 75 0.09 21.31 2.32
CA VAL A 75 -1.12 21.31 1.49
C VAL A 75 -1.87 22.64 1.62
N ARG A 76 -2.06 23.16 2.84
CA ARG A 76 -2.75 24.45 3.05
C ARG A 76 -2.01 25.63 2.39
N ARG A 77 -0.68 25.68 2.52
CA ARG A 77 0.14 26.70 1.85
C ARG A 77 -0.07 26.61 0.34
N ARG A 78 -0.08 25.41 -0.23
CA ARG A 78 -0.18 25.22 -1.67
C ARG A 78 -1.57 25.54 -2.23
N LEU A 79 -2.63 25.19 -1.51
CA LEU A 79 -4.00 25.60 -1.86
C LEU A 79 -4.14 27.13 -1.84
N ALA A 80 -3.57 27.79 -0.84
CA ALA A 80 -3.56 29.25 -0.76
C ALA A 80 -2.80 29.92 -1.93
N GLU A 81 -1.67 29.35 -2.37
CA GLU A 81 -0.92 29.82 -3.55
C GLU A 81 -1.68 29.63 -4.87
N LEU A 82 -2.56 28.62 -4.95
CA LEU A 82 -3.41 28.35 -6.12
C LEU A 82 -4.76 29.08 -6.08
N GLN A 83 -5.00 29.90 -5.05
CA GLN A 83 -6.27 30.61 -4.80
C GLN A 83 -7.51 29.69 -4.78
N LEU A 84 -7.35 28.48 -4.22
CA LEU A 84 -8.42 27.49 -4.03
C LEU A 84 -8.78 27.33 -2.55
#